data_AF-A0A7X7PX96-F1
#
_entry.id   AF-A0A7X7PX96-F1
#
_cell.length_a   1.000
_cell.length_b   1.000
_cell.length_c   1.000
_cell.angle_alpha   90.00
_cell.angle_beta   90.00
_cell.angle_gamma   90.00
#
_symmetry.space_group_name_H-M   'P 1'
#
loop_
_entity.id
_entity.type
_entity.pdbx_description
1 polymer ?
#
loop_
_entity_poly.entity_id
_entity_poly.type
_entity_poly.pdbx_seq_one_letter_code
_entity_poly.pdbx_strand_id
1 'polypeptide(L)'
;VDETLATLPRTSESAIEVYLNEADLQRILEIDHARAEQWTLLPDARLEPGECRVKSGTHEADAGCRQRLAACIEQIREQLLPSEGDGASDMSAAGEAEPVENVA
;
A
#
# COMPACT_ATOMS: atom_id res chain seq x y z
N VAL A 1 -1.22 -5.45 8.84
CA VAL A 1 -1.91 -6.40 9.74
C VAL A 1 -3.31 -5.91 10.07
N ASP A 2 -3.49 -4.83 10.85
CA ASP A 2 -4.84 -4.31 11.19
C ASP A 2 -5.70 -3.98 9.96
N GLU A 3 -5.10 -3.35 8.95
CA GLU A 3 -5.76 -3.03 7.67
C GLU A 3 -6.20 -4.31 6.93
N THR A 4 -5.33 -5.33 6.86
CA THR A 4 -5.63 -6.63 6.26
C THR A 4 -6.70 -7.39 7.02
N LEU A 5 -6.70 -7.32 8.36
CA LEU A 5 -7.76 -7.87 9.19
C LEU A 5 -9.12 -7.21 8.94
N ALA A 6 -9.14 -5.92 8.62
CA ALA A 6 -10.37 -5.21 8.28
C ALA A 6 -10.96 -5.63 6.93
N THR A 7 -10.17 -6.23 6.03
CA THR A 7 -10.65 -6.77 4.74
C THR A 7 -11.13 -8.22 4.84
N LEU A 8 -10.74 -8.95 5.89
CA LEU A 8 -11.22 -10.30 6.14
C LEU A 8 -12.66 -10.30 6.71
N PRO A 9 -13.51 -11.27 6.35
CA PRO A 9 -14.83 -11.42 6.97
C PRO A 9 -14.68 -11.55 8.49
N ARG A 10 -15.31 -10.64 9.25
CA ARG A 10 -15.23 -10.66 10.72
C ARG A 10 -16.05 -11.82 11.27
N THR A 11 -15.40 -12.95 11.51
CA THR A 11 -15.95 -14.00 12.37
C THR A 11 -15.58 -13.67 13.81
N SER A 12 -16.52 -13.10 14.57
CA SER A 12 -16.31 -12.66 15.96
C SER A 12 -15.86 -13.75 16.93
N GLU A 13 -15.92 -15.02 16.52
CA GLU A 13 -15.55 -16.19 17.33
C GLU A 13 -14.22 -16.84 16.93
N SER A 14 -13.55 -16.36 15.88
CA SER A 14 -12.30 -16.97 15.40
C SER A 14 -11.08 -16.28 16.01
N ALA A 15 -10.18 -17.08 16.60
CA ALA A 15 -8.87 -16.60 17.02
C ALA A 15 -8.09 -16.09 15.81
N ILE A 16 -7.44 -14.93 15.97
CA ILE A 16 -6.59 -14.33 14.96
C ILE A 16 -5.20 -14.94 15.09
N GLU A 17 -4.76 -15.62 14.04
CA GLU A 17 -3.41 -16.16 13.91
C GLU A 17 -2.61 -15.29 12.96
N VAL A 18 -1.41 -14.87 13.37
CA VAL A 18 -0.50 -14.09 12.51
C VAL A 18 0.80 -14.87 12.38
N TYR A 19 1.07 -15.34 11.17
CA TYR A 19 2.29 -16.05 10.82
C TYR A 19 3.34 -15.06 10.34
N LEU A 20 4.55 -15.18 10.86
CA LEU A 20 5.67 -14.27 10.63
C LEU A 20 6.94 -15.08 10.36
N ASN A 21 7.95 -14.47 9.76
CA ASN A 21 9.30 -15.01 9.84
C ASN A 21 9.79 -15.10 11.30
N GLU A 22 10.59 -16.12 11.63
CA GLU A 22 11.15 -16.35 12.98
C GLU A 22 11.93 -15.15 13.52
N ALA A 23 12.77 -14.52 12.69
CA ALA A 23 13.56 -13.37 13.10
C ALA A 23 12.70 -12.14 13.41
N ASP A 24 11.58 -11.99 12.70
CA ASP A 24 10.65 -10.88 12.92
C ASP A 24 9.80 -11.12 14.17
N LEU A 25 9.35 -12.37 14.40
CA LEU A 25 8.67 -12.75 15.63
C LEU A 25 9.54 -12.47 16.86
N GLN A 26 10.82 -12.87 16.81
CA GLN A 26 11.74 -12.63 17.93
C GLN A 26 11.90 -11.13 18.21
N ARG A 27 12.10 -10.31 17.16
CA ARG A 27 12.19 -8.84 17.35
C ARG A 27 10.91 -8.23 17.91
N ILE A 28 9.74 -8.71 17.50
CA ILE A 28 8.46 -8.21 18.04
C ILE A 28 8.33 -8.54 19.53
N LEU A 29 8.68 -9.77 19.94
CA LEU A 29 8.65 -10.18 21.34
C LEU A 29 9.63 -9.39 22.21
N GLU A 30 10.79 -9.01 21.67
CA GLU A 30 11.80 -8.20 22.36
C GLU A 30 11.38 -6.73 22.54
N ILE A 31 10.55 -6.19 21.65
CA ILE A 31 10.17 -4.77 21.63
C ILE A 31 8.83 -4.53 22.34
N ASP A 32 7.81 -5.35 22.09
CA ASP A 32 6.46 -5.14 22.63
C ASP A 32 5.68 -6.46 22.78
N HIS A 33 5.79 -7.07 23.96
CA HIS A 33 5.08 -8.29 24.33
C HIS A 33 3.56 -8.06 24.50
N ALA A 34 3.14 -6.87 24.92
CA ALA A 34 1.74 -6.61 25.25
C ALA A 34 0.85 -6.59 24.00
N ARG A 35 1.38 -6.10 22.86
CA ARG A 35 0.69 -6.19 21.58
C ARG A 35 0.71 -7.60 21.00
N ALA A 36 1.75 -8.37 21.30
CA ALA A 36 1.83 -9.78 20.93
C ALA A 36 0.80 -10.66 21.66
N GLU A 37 0.38 -10.29 22.89
CA GLU A 37 -0.65 -11.03 23.63
C GLU A 37 -2.06 -10.91 23.04
N GLN A 38 -2.32 -9.91 22.19
CA GLN A 38 -3.63 -9.73 21.55
C GLN A 38 -3.89 -10.73 20.43
N TRP A 39 -2.84 -11.29 19.81
CA TRP A 39 -2.94 -12.20 18.66
C TRP A 39 -2.11 -13.45 18.89
N THR A 40 -2.49 -14.55 18.22
CA THR A 40 -1.65 -15.75 18.24
C THR A 40 -0.55 -15.58 17.19
N LEU A 41 0.62 -15.11 17.61
CA LEU A 41 1.79 -14.98 16.73
C LEU A 41 2.49 -16.32 16.56
N LEU A 42 2.73 -16.74 15.31
CA LEU A 42 3.32 -18.03 14.98
C LEU A 42 4.51 -17.83 14.03
N PRO A 43 5.64 -18.52 14.27
CA PRO A 43 6.74 -18.53 13.32
C PRO A 43 6.40 -19.41 12.10
N ASP A 44 6.76 -18.95 10.91
CA ASP A 44 6.67 -19.69 9.65
C ASP A 44 7.96 -19.47 8.84
N ALA A 45 8.82 -20.49 8.81
CA ALA A 45 10.09 -20.46 8.09
C ALA A 45 9.95 -20.38 6.56
N ARG A 46 8.73 -20.53 6.01
CA ARG A 46 8.45 -20.33 4.58
C ARG A 46 8.26 -18.86 4.23
N LEU A 47 8.01 -18.01 5.22
CA LEU A 47 7.88 -16.57 5.03
C LEU A 47 9.26 -15.92 5.04
N GLU A 48 9.50 -15.10 4.03
CA GLU A 48 10.67 -14.24 3.96
C GLU A 48 10.59 -13.12 5.00
N PRO A 49 11.73 -12.54 5.42
CA PRO A 49 11.73 -11.41 6.33
C PRO A 49 10.88 -10.24 5.81
N GLY A 50 10.06 -9.66 6.68
CA GLY A 50 9.14 -8.56 6.35
C GLY A 50 7.79 -8.99 5.75
N GLU A 51 7.59 -10.29 5.53
CA GLU A 51 6.31 -10.87 5.14
C GLU A 51 5.55 -11.38 6.37
N CYS A 52 4.23 -11.24 6.32
CA CYS A 52 3.36 -11.79 7.34
C CYS A 52 2.03 -12.22 6.71
N ARG A 53 1.41 -13.22 7.33
CA ARG A 53 0.19 -13.85 6.84
C ARG A 53 -0.80 -13.94 7.97
N VAL A 54 -2.00 -13.43 7.73
CA VAL A 54 -3.03 -13.30 8.75
C VAL A 54 -4.14 -14.29 8.45
N LYS A 55 -4.52 -15.07 9.45
CA LYS A 55 -5.58 -16.07 9.35
C LYS A 55 -6.63 -15.83 10.41
N SER A 56 -7.89 -15.90 9.98
CA SER A 56 -9.08 -15.80 10.82
C SER A 56 -10.05 -16.91 10.42
N GLY A 57 -10.10 -17.97 11.23
CA GLY A 57 -10.90 -19.15 10.94
C GLY A 57 -10.46 -19.85 9.64
N THR A 58 -11.34 -19.84 8.63
CA THR A 58 -11.07 -20.40 7.30
C THR A 58 -10.55 -19.39 6.29
N HIS A 59 -10.41 -18.12 6.68
CA HIS A 59 -9.94 -17.06 5.80
C HIS A 59 -8.49 -16.72 6.09
N GLU A 60 -7.72 -16.52 5.03
CA GLU A 60 -6.30 -16.17 5.08
C GLU A 60 -6.04 -15.03 4.10
N ALA A 61 -5.18 -14.11 4.49
CA ALA A 61 -4.71 -13.02 3.64
C ALA A 61 -3.26 -12.67 3.95
N ASP A 62 -2.53 -12.31 2.91
CA ASP A 62 -1.17 -11.82 3.03
C ASP A 62 -1.17 -10.34 3.40
N ALA A 63 -0.40 -9.99 4.43
CA ALA A 63 -0.19 -8.62 4.91
C ALA A 63 1.25 -8.16 4.64
N GLY A 64 1.92 -8.80 3.69
CA GLY A 64 3.33 -8.60 3.36
C GLY A 64 3.70 -7.22 2.84
N CYS A 65 4.90 -6.77 3.20
CA CYS A 65 5.40 -5.46 2.80
C CYS A 65 5.79 -5.41 1.32
N ARG A 66 6.30 -6.51 0.73
CA ARG A 66 6.84 -6.47 -0.64
C ARG A 66 5.78 -6.23 -1.70
N GLN A 67 4.60 -6.82 -1.56
CA GLN A 67 3.55 -6.61 -2.56
C GLN A 67 3.02 -5.18 -2.55
N ARG A 68 2.90 -4.57 -1.36
CA ARG A 68 2.56 -3.15 -1.20
C ARG A 68 3.65 -2.25 -1.78
N LEU A 69 4.91 -2.57 -1.50
CA LEU A 69 6.05 -1.83 -2.05
C LEU A 69 6.09 -1.93 -3.59
N ALA A 70 5.89 -3.12 -4.14
CA ALA A 70 5.87 -3.35 -5.58
C ALA A 70 4.75 -2.55 -6.27
N ALA A 71 3.53 -2.61 -5.72
CA ALA A 71 2.40 -1.82 -6.23
C ALA A 71 2.67 -0.30 -6.13
N CYS A 72 3.29 0.15 -5.05
CA CYS A 72 3.66 1.55 -4.87
C CYS A 72 4.72 1.99 -5.89
N ILE A 73 5.77 1.18 -6.09
CA ILE A 73 6.81 1.45 -7.09
C ILE A 73 6.21 1.47 -8.51
N GLU A 74 5.27 0.59 -8.80
CA GLU A 74 4.61 0.56 -10.11
C GLU A 74 3.77 1.82 -10.35
N GLN A 75 2.96 2.23 -9.37
CA GLN A 75 2.19 3.48 -9.45
C GLN A 75 3.09 4.71 -9.61
N ILE A 76 4.24 4.74 -8.92
CA ILE A 76 5.23 5.80 -9.07
C ILE A 76 5.82 5.79 -10.48
N ARG A 77 6.15 4.62 -11.04
CA ARG A 77 6.63 4.50 -12.42
C ARG A 77 5.62 5.02 -13.43
N GLU A 78 4.35 4.62 -13.30
CA GLU A 78 3.26 5.09 -14.18
C GLU A 78 3.09 6.62 -14.12
N GLN A 79 3.35 7.26 -12.98
CA GLN A 79 3.24 8.72 -12.84
C GLN A 79 4.49 9.48 -13.31
N LEU A 80 5.68 8.86 -13.24
CA LEU A 80 6.95 9.49 -13.67
C LEU A 80 7.29 9.22 -15.14
N LEU A 81 6.71 8.19 -15.76
CA LEU A 81 6.76 7.99 -17.20
C LEU A 81 5.67 8.88 -17.81
N PRO A 82 6.01 9.99 -18.49
CA PRO A 82 5.01 10.70 -19.26
C PRO A 82 4.44 9.70 -20.25
N SER A 83 3.11 9.59 -20.31
CA SER A 83 2.45 8.98 -21.47
C SER A 83 3.11 9.55 -22.71
N GLU A 84 3.63 8.71 -23.60
CA GLU A 84 4.29 9.12 -24.86
C GLU A 84 3.28 9.75 -25.85
N GLY A 85 2.50 10.73 -25.39
CA GLY A 85 1.36 11.31 -26.07
C GLY A 85 0.82 12.62 -25.50
N ASP A 86 1.49 13.26 -24.53
CA ASP A 86 1.14 14.64 -24.12
C ASP A 86 2.19 15.62 -24.67
N GLY A 87 2.09 15.81 -25.98
CA GLY A 87 3.04 16.60 -26.75
C GLY A 87 2.54 16.95 -28.14
N ALA A 88 1.28 17.38 -28.29
CA ALA A 88 0.82 18.18 -29.44
C ALA A 88 -0.68 18.55 -29.32
N SER A 89 -0.96 19.69 -28.69
CA SER A 89 -2.11 20.54 -29.05
C SER A 89 -1.70 21.97 -28.67
N ASP A 90 -0.81 22.54 -29.46
CA ASP A 90 -1.14 23.44 -30.58
C ASP A 90 -1.40 24.87 -30.08
N MET A 91 -0.31 25.62 -29.97
CA MET A 91 -0.34 27.07 -30.09
C MET A 91 -0.59 27.40 -31.57
N SER A 92 -1.80 27.84 -31.92
CA SER A 92 -2.03 28.92 -32.91
C SER A 92 -3.53 29.17 -33.16
N ALA A 93 -4.03 30.32 -32.75
CA ALA A 93 -4.90 31.15 -33.60
C ALA A 93 -5.09 32.54 -32.98
N ALA A 94 -4.74 33.55 -33.77
CA ALA A 94 -4.75 34.97 -33.48
C ALA A 94 -6.16 35.56 -33.20
N GLY A 95 -6.17 36.62 -32.40
CA GLY A 95 -7.32 37.50 -32.18
C GLY A 95 -6.84 38.91 -31.90
N GLU A 96 -6.50 39.61 -32.97
CA GLU A 96 -6.10 41.02 -33.03
C GLU A 96 -7.34 41.92 -32.87
N ALA A 97 -7.31 42.89 -31.94
CA ALA A 97 -7.85 44.26 -32.07
C ALA A 97 -7.96 44.95 -30.70
N GLU A 98 -6.98 45.81 -30.38
CA GLU A 98 -7.14 46.83 -29.35
C GLU A 98 -7.86 48.06 -29.94
N PRO A 99 -8.91 48.61 -29.30
CA PRO A 99 -9.29 50.00 -29.52
C PRO A 99 -8.60 50.87 -28.46
N VAL A 100 -7.47 51.48 -28.83
CA VAL A 100 -6.92 52.64 -28.12
C VAL A 100 -7.55 53.91 -28.69
N GLU A 101 -8.69 54.33 -28.12
CA GLU A 101 -9.24 55.65 -28.36
C GLU A 101 -8.91 56.54 -27.15
N ASN A 102 -7.89 57.39 -27.28
CA ASN A 102 -7.65 58.49 -26.37
C ASN A 102 -7.25 59.75 -27.15
N VAL A 103 -8.15 60.74 -27.12
CA VAL A 103 -7.93 62.19 -26.99
C VAL A 103 -6.84 62.85 -27.84
N ALA A 104 -7.29 63.74 -28.72
CA ALA A 104 -6.65 65.02 -29.03
C ALA A 104 -7.72 66.12 -29.09
#